data_AF-A0A1H2S6H1-F1
#
_entry.id   AF-A0A1H2S6H1-F1
#
_cell.length_a   1.000
_cell.length_b   1.000
_cell.length_c   1.000
_cell.angle_alpha   90.00
_cell.angle_beta   90.00
_cell.angle_gamma   90.00
#
_symmetry.space_group_name_H-M   'P 1'
#
loop_
_entity.id
_entity.type
_entity.pdbx_description
1 polymer ?
#
loop_
_entity_poly.entity_id
_entity_poly.type
_entity_poly.pdbx_seq_one_letter_code
_entity_poly.pdbx_strand_id
1 'polypeptide(L)'
;MSRKNLTQRYPGIKFDFSEDAEKLNKAGTIRGLMGVEGGVAWKYWNEFAKSIPADYDFCARSDQYRRPIAAGDKVNVMLNYGYSLLEAECLRAINSVGLDPHVGFLHEMSSSKNSLAYDLQEPFRFIVDLAVFSLVEKGAMEKQDFIRTETYALRLKPAGARKVTEEVNQWLNKRAQYRNKQHTWSAILLLKTRELAQHLVGKCKTVDFMSPVYEIEIQDNMEIRQLILDISYVEWKKLGFSKGTLHYMKQNAKSEKPFTLNAHVRERLNQWD
;
A
#
# COMPACT_ATOMS: atom_id res chain seq x y z
N MET A 1 -6.11 -10.02 -2.95
CA MET A 1 -5.37 -11.23 -2.51
C MET A 1 -6.39 -12.23 -2.01
N SER A 2 -6.60 -13.36 -2.68
CA SER A 2 -7.35 -14.48 -2.07
C SER A 2 -6.54 -15.02 -0.89
N ARG A 3 -7.20 -15.35 0.23
CA ARG A 3 -6.54 -15.85 1.46
C ARG A 3 -5.55 -16.99 1.21
N LYS A 4 -5.79 -17.81 0.16
CA LYS A 4 -4.92 -18.91 -0.28
C LYS A 4 -3.55 -18.49 -0.83
N ASN A 5 -3.46 -17.35 -1.52
CA ASN A 5 -2.22 -16.94 -2.20
C ASN A 5 -1.25 -16.23 -1.25
N LEU A 6 -1.76 -15.61 -0.18
CA LEU A 6 -0.93 -14.90 0.82
C LEU A 6 -0.19 -15.90 1.70
N THR A 7 -0.88 -16.97 2.13
CA THR A 7 -0.28 -18.07 2.88
C THR A 7 0.73 -18.88 2.08
N GLN A 8 0.61 -18.94 0.76
CA GLN A 8 1.62 -19.63 -0.07
C GLN A 8 2.95 -18.87 -0.13
N ARG A 9 2.89 -17.53 -0.28
CA ARG A 9 4.10 -16.71 -0.44
C ARG A 9 4.69 -16.24 0.89
N TYR A 10 3.83 -15.99 1.88
CA TYR A 10 4.19 -15.59 3.23
C TYR A 10 3.45 -16.47 4.24
N PRO A 11 3.83 -17.75 4.41
CA PRO A 11 3.13 -18.70 5.27
C PRO A 11 3.09 -18.29 6.75
N GLY A 12 4.02 -17.44 7.17
CA GLY A 12 4.05 -16.86 8.52
C GLY A 12 3.04 -15.75 8.77
N ILE A 13 2.41 -15.19 7.71
CA ILE A 13 1.43 -14.12 7.87
C ILE A 13 0.07 -14.70 8.26
N LYS A 14 -0.45 -14.24 9.39
CA LYS A 14 -1.76 -14.60 9.93
C LYS A 14 -2.46 -13.33 10.38
N PHE A 15 -3.66 -13.09 9.86
CA PHE A 15 -4.47 -11.95 10.27
C PHE A 15 -5.89 -12.41 10.61
N ASP A 16 -6.41 -11.83 11.70
CA ASP A 16 -7.80 -11.91 12.11
C ASP A 16 -8.17 -10.59 12.79
N PHE A 17 -9.08 -9.87 12.14
CA PHE A 17 -9.59 -8.58 12.60
C PHE A 17 -11.08 -8.67 12.99
N SER A 18 -11.64 -9.88 13.09
CA SER A 18 -13.07 -10.09 13.37
C SER A 18 -13.45 -9.48 14.73
N GLU A 19 -12.63 -9.71 15.75
CA GLU A 19 -12.81 -9.12 17.08
C GLU A 19 -12.67 -7.59 17.04
N ASP A 20 -11.74 -7.06 16.24
CA ASP A 20 -11.53 -5.61 16.13
C ASP A 20 -12.71 -4.94 15.42
N ALA A 21 -13.29 -5.59 14.41
CA ALA A 21 -14.51 -5.13 13.73
C ALA A 21 -15.71 -5.09 14.70
N GLU A 22 -15.86 -6.09 15.57
CA GLU A 22 -16.87 -6.04 16.62
C GLU A 22 -16.62 -4.90 17.62
N LYS A 23 -15.37 -4.69 18.03
CA LYS A 23 -15.00 -3.59 18.93
C LYS A 23 -15.27 -2.23 18.29
N LEU A 24 -15.01 -2.09 16.99
CA LEU A 24 -15.31 -0.88 16.22
C LEU A 24 -16.80 -0.55 16.27
N ASN A 25 -17.66 -1.55 16.03
CA ASN A 25 -19.12 -1.38 16.06
C ASN A 25 -19.66 -1.03 17.46
N LYS A 26 -18.97 -1.46 18.52
CA LYS A 26 -19.34 -1.18 19.93
C LYS A 26 -18.73 0.12 20.46
N ALA A 27 -17.80 0.75 19.74
CA ALA A 27 -17.11 1.95 20.21
C ALA A 27 -18.04 3.18 20.13
N GLY A 28 -18.50 3.64 21.30
CA GLY A 28 -19.38 4.82 21.40
C GLY A 28 -18.66 6.18 21.50
N THR A 29 -17.34 6.21 21.44
CA THR A 29 -16.54 7.46 21.57
C THR A 29 -15.38 7.50 20.59
N ILE A 30 -14.95 8.71 20.20
CA ILE A 30 -13.77 8.92 19.34
C ILE A 30 -12.53 8.25 19.95
N ARG A 31 -12.31 8.39 21.25
CA ARG A 31 -11.19 7.72 21.95
C ARG A 31 -11.27 6.19 21.85
N GLY A 32 -12.48 5.64 21.92
CA GLY A 32 -12.71 4.21 21.69
C GLY A 32 -12.35 3.78 20.27
N LEU A 33 -12.76 4.56 19.26
CA LEU A 33 -12.43 4.32 17.85
C LEU A 33 -10.91 4.34 17.63
N MET A 34 -10.20 5.36 18.12
CA MET A 34 -8.73 5.44 18.04
C MET A 34 -8.04 4.29 18.79
N GLY A 35 -8.64 3.81 19.88
CA GLY A 35 -8.13 2.63 20.59
C GLY A 35 -8.20 1.35 19.76
N VAL A 36 -9.27 1.17 18.99
CA VAL A 36 -9.42 0.05 18.03
C VAL A 36 -8.44 0.22 16.87
N GLU A 37 -8.35 1.42 16.29
CA GLU A 37 -7.41 1.76 15.22
C GLU A 37 -5.97 1.39 15.61
N GLY A 38 -5.49 1.84 16.78
CA GLY A 38 -4.14 1.50 17.26
C GLY A 38 -3.93 -0.01 17.49
N GLY A 39 -4.98 -0.74 17.89
CA GLY A 39 -4.94 -2.19 18.02
C GLY A 39 -4.80 -2.91 16.68
N VAL A 40 -5.58 -2.50 15.69
CA VAL A 40 -5.51 -3.01 14.31
C VAL A 40 -4.17 -2.66 13.69
N ALA A 41 -3.69 -1.43 13.84
CA ALA A 41 -2.39 -0.99 13.34
C ALA A 41 -1.24 -1.83 13.91
N TRP A 42 -1.25 -2.11 15.22
CA TRP A 42 -0.22 -2.96 15.84
C TRP A 42 -0.19 -4.37 15.23
N LYS A 43 -1.35 -5.01 15.07
CA LYS A 43 -1.47 -6.32 14.41
C LYS A 43 -0.97 -6.24 12.96
N TYR A 44 -1.43 -5.23 12.21
CA TYR A 44 -1.04 -5.01 10.82
C TYR A 44 0.47 -4.89 10.66
N TRP A 45 1.14 -4.04 11.45
CA TRP A 45 2.58 -3.80 11.33
C TRP A 45 3.43 -5.02 11.71
N ASN A 46 2.97 -5.83 12.67
CA ASN A 46 3.64 -7.09 13.00
C ASN A 46 3.56 -8.11 11.85
N GLU A 47 2.42 -8.17 11.15
CA GLU A 47 2.28 -9.02 9.97
C GLU A 47 3.05 -8.46 8.77
N PHE A 48 3.04 -7.14 8.59
CA PHE A 48 3.82 -6.45 7.57
C PHE A 48 5.32 -6.71 7.74
N ALA A 49 5.84 -6.66 8.97
CA ALA A 49 7.26 -6.89 9.24
C ALA A 49 7.75 -8.28 8.77
N LYS A 50 6.91 -9.31 8.84
CA LYS A 50 7.23 -10.66 8.35
C LYS A 50 7.45 -10.72 6.83
N SER A 51 6.96 -9.73 6.10
CA SER A 51 7.14 -9.62 4.65
C SER A 51 8.38 -8.82 4.25
N ILE A 52 9.03 -8.15 5.21
CA ILE A 52 10.21 -7.32 4.97
C ILE A 52 11.49 -8.13 5.17
N PRO A 53 12.42 -8.11 4.20
CA PRO A 53 13.73 -8.75 4.35
C PRO A 53 14.53 -8.21 5.55
N ALA A 54 15.27 -9.11 6.22
CA ALA A 54 15.99 -8.78 7.45
C ALA A 54 17.04 -7.66 7.30
N ASP A 55 17.58 -7.43 6.10
CA ASP A 55 18.58 -6.38 5.82
C ASP A 55 18.02 -4.94 5.85
N TYR A 56 16.70 -4.81 5.96
CA TYR A 56 16.02 -3.53 6.19
C TYR A 56 15.84 -3.20 7.69
N ASP A 57 16.11 -4.14 8.59
CA ASP A 57 16.02 -3.99 10.05
C ASP A 57 14.64 -3.50 10.55
N PHE A 58 13.57 -3.75 9.80
CA PHE A 58 12.23 -3.31 10.16
C PHE A 58 11.56 -4.30 11.11
N CYS A 59 11.32 -3.87 12.35
CA CYS A 59 10.63 -4.68 13.35
C CYS A 59 9.15 -4.32 13.50
N ALA A 60 8.83 -3.03 13.59
CA ALA A 60 7.48 -2.52 13.79
C ALA A 60 7.40 -1.01 13.52
N ARG A 61 6.17 -0.49 13.47
CA ARG A 61 5.88 0.97 13.43
C ARG A 61 5.81 1.61 14.81
N SER A 62 5.46 0.82 15.81
CA SER A 62 5.32 1.24 17.21
C SER A 62 6.00 0.25 18.13
N ASP A 63 6.54 0.72 19.25
CA ASP A 63 7.17 -0.14 20.25
C ASP A 63 6.12 -0.96 21.03
N GLN A 64 6.58 -1.80 21.96
CA GLN A 64 5.72 -2.63 22.82
C GLN A 64 4.75 -1.82 23.71
N TYR A 65 5.00 -0.52 23.89
CA TYR A 65 4.13 0.42 24.61
C TYR A 65 3.26 1.25 23.66
N ARG A 66 3.19 0.87 22.38
CA ARG A 66 2.44 1.55 21.31
C ARG A 66 2.91 2.99 21.04
N ARG A 67 4.17 3.30 21.37
CA ARG A 67 4.78 4.60 21.03
C ARG A 67 5.35 4.53 19.62
N PRO A 68 5.18 5.58 18.78
CA PRO A 68 5.77 5.59 17.45
C PRO A 68 7.27 5.34 17.51
N ILE A 69 7.74 4.32 16.79
CA ILE A 69 9.17 4.14 16.57
C ILE A 69 9.56 5.23 15.57
N ALA A 70 10.46 6.11 16.00
CA ALA A 70 10.96 7.20 15.16
C ALA A 70 11.73 6.64 13.94
N ALA A 71 12.42 7.51 13.22
CA ALA A 71 13.26 7.17 12.06
C ALA A 71 14.49 6.28 12.40
N GLY A 72 14.25 5.07 12.91
CA GLY A 72 15.28 4.14 13.39
C GLY A 72 15.79 3.16 12.32
N ASP A 73 14.96 2.84 11.33
CA ASP A 73 15.26 1.89 10.26
C ASP A 73 14.84 2.43 8.88
N LYS A 74 15.30 1.75 7.82
CA LYS A 74 15.11 2.18 6.43
C LYS A 74 13.63 2.26 6.04
N VAL A 75 12.81 1.31 6.48
CA VAL A 75 11.39 1.22 6.10
C VAL A 75 10.59 2.32 6.78
N ASN A 76 10.79 2.53 8.08
CA ASN A 76 10.13 3.60 8.82
C ASN A 76 10.46 4.98 8.25
N VAL A 77 11.70 5.20 7.78
CA VAL A 77 12.06 6.46 7.10
C VAL A 77 11.31 6.62 5.77
N MET A 78 11.25 5.56 4.96
CA MET A 78 10.50 5.59 3.69
C MET A 78 9.00 5.82 3.91
N LEU A 79 8.40 5.14 4.88
CA LEU A 79 6.99 5.31 5.25
C LEU A 79 6.70 6.73 5.73
N ASN A 80 7.52 7.27 6.64
CA ASN A 80 7.39 8.67 7.10
C ASN A 80 7.38 9.66 5.92
N TYR A 81 8.31 9.49 5.00
CA TYR A 81 8.43 10.36 3.84
C TYR A 81 7.24 10.19 2.89
N GLY A 82 6.84 8.95 2.60
CA GLY A 82 5.67 8.66 1.76
C GLY A 82 4.36 9.18 2.34
N TYR A 83 4.13 9.03 3.65
CA TYR A 83 2.94 9.60 4.30
C TYR A 83 2.95 11.12 4.29
N SER A 84 4.12 11.77 4.33
CA SER A 84 4.22 13.22 4.17
C SER A 84 3.80 13.66 2.74
N LEU A 85 4.12 12.86 1.72
CA LEU A 85 3.65 13.09 0.35
C LEU A 85 2.13 12.90 0.26
N LEU A 86 1.59 11.84 0.87
CA LEU A 86 0.15 11.61 0.92
C LEU A 86 -0.59 12.73 1.67
N GLU A 87 -0.01 13.25 2.76
CA GLU A 87 -0.54 14.41 3.48
C GLU A 87 -0.68 15.62 2.53
N ALA A 88 0.35 15.90 1.72
CA ALA A 88 0.31 16.99 0.75
C ALA A 88 -0.80 16.79 -0.30
N GLU A 89 -1.02 15.56 -0.76
CA GLU A 89 -2.13 15.22 -1.67
C GLU A 89 -3.50 15.45 -1.01
N CYS A 90 -3.67 15.02 0.25
CA CYS A 90 -4.88 15.24 1.04
C CYS A 90 -5.15 16.73 1.25
N LEU A 91 -4.14 17.51 1.66
CA LEU A 91 -4.22 18.96 1.82
C LEU A 91 -4.64 19.65 0.52
N ARG A 92 -4.04 19.26 -0.61
CA ARG A 92 -4.43 19.81 -1.91
C ARG A 92 -5.89 19.51 -2.23
N ALA A 93 -6.35 18.28 -2.00
CA ALA A 93 -7.73 17.90 -2.26
C ALA A 93 -8.74 18.64 -1.36
N ILE A 94 -8.43 18.75 -0.06
CA ILE A 94 -9.20 19.50 0.93
C ILE A 94 -9.36 20.95 0.49
N ASN A 95 -8.25 21.61 0.16
CA ASN A 95 -8.25 23.00 -0.30
C ASN A 95 -9.02 23.16 -1.62
N SER A 96 -8.89 22.20 -2.54
CA SER A 96 -9.58 22.22 -3.85
C SER A 96 -11.11 22.16 -3.75
N VAL A 97 -11.66 21.67 -2.63
CA VAL A 97 -13.10 21.61 -2.39
C VAL A 97 -13.59 22.63 -1.37
N GLY A 98 -12.68 23.47 -0.84
CA GLY A 98 -12.99 24.55 0.10
C GLY A 98 -13.26 24.09 1.54
N LEU A 99 -12.72 22.95 1.96
CA LEU A 99 -12.77 22.51 3.36
C LEU A 99 -11.58 23.05 4.15
N ASP A 100 -11.75 23.20 5.47
CA ASP A 100 -10.69 23.62 6.39
C ASP A 100 -9.83 22.40 6.82
N PRO A 101 -8.51 22.37 6.55
CA PRO A 101 -7.66 21.24 6.92
C PRO A 101 -7.50 21.03 8.43
N HIS A 102 -7.78 22.03 9.26
CA HIS A 102 -7.59 21.97 10.72
C HIS A 102 -8.76 21.31 11.46
N VAL A 103 -9.90 21.13 10.79
CA VAL A 103 -11.15 20.64 11.39
C VAL A 103 -11.39 19.18 10.99
N GLY A 104 -10.82 18.25 11.76
CA GLY A 104 -11.04 16.81 11.63
C GLY A 104 -12.22 16.28 12.46
N PHE A 105 -12.66 15.08 12.15
CA PHE A 105 -13.72 14.33 12.83
C PHE A 105 -13.18 13.25 13.77
N LEU A 106 -12.14 12.52 13.35
CA LEU A 106 -11.52 11.44 14.13
C LEU A 106 -10.33 11.97 14.94
N HIS A 107 -9.42 12.68 14.30
CA HIS A 107 -8.28 13.27 14.97
C HIS A 107 -8.65 14.56 15.72
N GLU A 108 -8.01 14.78 16.87
CA GLU A 108 -8.25 15.98 17.69
C GLU A 108 -7.98 17.27 16.90
N MET A 109 -8.96 18.17 16.91
CA MET A 109 -8.84 19.49 16.28
C MET A 109 -7.77 20.32 17.00
N SER A 110 -6.83 20.88 16.24
CA SER A 110 -5.84 21.81 16.76
C SER A 110 -5.40 22.75 15.65
N SER A 111 -5.27 24.04 15.97
CA SER A 111 -4.86 25.07 15.00
C SER A 111 -3.47 24.83 14.40
N SER A 112 -2.63 24.04 15.05
CA SER A 112 -1.29 23.68 14.57
C SER A 112 -1.24 22.35 13.82
N LYS A 113 -2.37 21.65 13.66
CA LYS A 113 -2.44 20.32 13.03
C LYS A 113 -3.39 20.32 11.84
N ASN A 114 -3.04 19.57 10.81
CA ASN A 114 -3.92 19.33 9.66
C ASN A 114 -4.86 18.15 9.95
N SER A 115 -5.70 18.28 10.98
CA SER A 115 -6.51 17.17 11.51
C SER A 115 -7.37 16.48 10.44
N LEU A 116 -8.01 17.25 9.55
CA LEU A 116 -8.79 16.69 8.44
C LEU A 116 -7.91 15.98 7.40
N ALA A 117 -6.67 16.43 7.21
CA ALA A 117 -5.74 15.72 6.34
C ALA A 117 -5.35 14.36 6.93
N TYR A 118 -5.19 14.24 8.24
CA TYR A 118 -4.93 12.96 8.90
C TYR A 118 -6.13 12.01 8.78
N ASP A 119 -7.35 12.50 8.99
CA ASP A 119 -8.57 11.71 8.76
C ASP A 119 -8.68 11.21 7.33
N LEU A 120 -8.42 12.09 6.36
CA LEU A 120 -8.51 11.76 4.94
C LEU A 120 -7.37 10.83 4.50
N GLN A 121 -6.23 10.81 5.19
CA GLN A 121 -5.14 9.89 4.88
C GLN A 121 -5.52 8.44 5.15
N GLU A 122 -6.27 8.15 6.22
CA GLU A 122 -6.55 6.78 6.66
C GLU A 122 -7.06 5.85 5.54
N PRO A 123 -8.10 6.22 4.73
CA PRO A 123 -8.56 5.36 3.65
C PRO A 123 -7.56 5.21 2.49
N PHE A 124 -6.51 6.03 2.41
CA PHE A 124 -5.52 6.02 1.33
C PHE A 124 -4.10 5.62 1.76
N ARG A 125 -3.85 5.38 3.06
CA ARG A 125 -2.51 5.01 3.58
C ARG A 125 -1.92 3.79 2.89
N PHE A 126 -2.77 2.84 2.49
CA PHE A 126 -2.37 1.64 1.77
C PHE A 126 -1.55 1.93 0.50
N ILE A 127 -1.73 3.10 -0.15
CA ILE A 127 -0.97 3.52 -1.33
C ILE A 127 0.51 3.64 -0.99
N VAL A 128 0.83 4.27 0.13
CA VAL A 128 2.21 4.46 0.60
C VAL A 128 2.79 3.13 1.05
N ASP A 129 2.02 2.33 1.79
CA ASP A 129 2.46 1.02 2.27
C ASP A 129 2.87 0.12 1.10
N LEU A 130 2.04 0.08 0.05
CA LEU A 130 2.32 -0.68 -1.16
C LEU A 130 3.49 -0.12 -1.97
N ALA A 131 3.66 1.21 -2.01
CA ALA A 131 4.80 1.84 -2.66
C ALA A 131 6.12 1.46 -1.96
N VAL A 132 6.17 1.59 -0.63
CA VAL A 132 7.35 1.22 0.15
C VAL A 132 7.62 -0.27 0.05
N PHE A 133 6.59 -1.11 0.16
CA PHE A 133 6.72 -2.54 -0.03
C PHE A 133 7.29 -2.88 -1.42
N SER A 134 6.82 -2.20 -2.47
CA SER A 134 7.32 -2.43 -3.83
C SER A 134 8.80 -2.06 -3.98
N LEU A 135 9.26 -0.96 -3.38
CA LEU A 135 10.68 -0.57 -3.39
C LEU A 135 11.57 -1.62 -2.68
N VAL A 136 11.09 -2.13 -1.55
CA VAL A 136 11.76 -3.19 -0.79
C VAL A 136 11.83 -4.47 -1.62
N GLU A 137 10.70 -4.91 -2.17
CA GLU A 137 10.57 -6.12 -2.97
C GLU A 137 11.43 -6.10 -4.24
N LYS A 138 11.53 -4.93 -4.90
CA LYS A 138 12.38 -4.70 -6.08
C LYS A 138 13.87 -4.62 -5.72
N GLY A 139 14.22 -4.46 -4.45
CA GLY A 139 15.59 -4.16 -4.01
C GLY A 139 16.11 -2.82 -4.56
N ALA A 140 15.22 -1.84 -4.75
CA ALA A 140 15.56 -0.57 -5.41
C ALA A 140 16.33 0.40 -4.50
N MET A 141 16.34 0.15 -3.19
CA MET A 141 16.92 1.02 -2.18
C MET A 141 18.29 0.50 -1.74
N GLU A 142 19.28 1.38 -1.75
CA GLU A 142 20.67 1.05 -1.42
C GLU A 142 21.12 1.75 -0.13
N LYS A 143 22.19 1.27 0.50
CA LYS A 143 22.76 1.91 1.70
C LYS A 143 23.11 3.38 1.48
N GLN A 144 23.54 3.74 0.26
CA GLN A 144 23.92 5.09 -0.11
C GLN A 144 22.75 6.08 -0.24
N ASP A 145 21.51 5.58 -0.31
CA ASP A 145 20.29 6.41 -0.36
C ASP A 145 19.90 6.99 1.01
N PHE A 146 20.60 6.56 2.06
CA PHE A 146 20.34 6.97 3.44
C PHE A 146 21.55 7.68 4.05
N ILE A 147 21.29 8.49 5.06
CA ILE A 147 22.29 9.08 5.94
C ILE A 147 21.89 8.85 7.39
N ARG A 148 22.86 8.48 8.23
CA ARG A 148 22.67 8.43 9.67
C ARG A 148 23.11 9.76 10.28
N THR A 149 22.24 10.36 11.08
CA THR A 149 22.54 11.60 11.82
C THR A 149 23.36 11.31 13.06
N GLU A 150 23.91 12.35 13.68
CA GLU A 150 24.66 12.28 14.93
C GLU A 150 23.83 11.69 16.08
N THR A 151 22.51 11.89 16.04
CA THR A 151 21.53 11.30 16.96
C THR A 151 21.17 9.84 16.64
N TYR A 152 21.93 9.18 15.75
CA TYR A 152 21.71 7.82 15.26
C TYR A 152 20.38 7.59 14.49
N ALA A 153 19.60 8.64 14.25
CA ALA A 153 18.43 8.57 13.39
C ALA A 153 18.83 8.43 11.92
N LEU A 154 17.98 7.77 11.13
CA LEU A 154 18.19 7.57 9.71
C LEU A 154 17.36 8.60 8.92
N ARG A 155 17.89 9.12 7.82
CA ARG A 155 17.20 10.04 6.91
C ARG A 155 17.45 9.64 5.47
N LEU A 156 16.50 9.96 4.58
CA LEU A 156 16.71 9.82 3.14
C LEU A 156 17.63 10.92 2.63
N LYS A 157 18.59 10.54 1.79
CA LYS A 157 19.31 11.48 0.93
C LYS A 157 18.45 11.81 -0.31
N PRO A 158 18.81 12.85 -1.09
CA PRO A 158 18.02 13.25 -2.26
C PRO A 158 17.72 12.13 -3.25
N ALA A 159 18.68 11.23 -3.52
CA ALA A 159 18.47 10.08 -4.41
C ALA A 159 17.40 9.12 -3.87
N GLY A 160 17.47 8.76 -2.59
CA GLY A 160 16.46 7.93 -1.92
C GLY A 160 15.08 8.60 -1.87
N ALA A 161 15.04 9.89 -1.52
CA ALA A 161 13.79 10.66 -1.50
C ALA A 161 13.13 10.70 -2.88
N ARG A 162 13.92 10.83 -3.95
CA ARG A 162 13.44 10.77 -5.34
C ARG A 162 12.84 9.40 -5.67
N LYS A 163 13.52 8.29 -5.34
CA LYS A 163 13.00 6.93 -5.55
C LYS A 163 11.65 6.71 -4.85
N VAL A 164 11.54 7.13 -3.58
CA VAL A 164 10.28 7.05 -2.81
C VAL A 164 9.18 7.89 -3.46
N THR A 165 9.50 9.12 -3.85
CA THR A 165 8.56 10.02 -4.53
C THR A 165 8.05 9.44 -5.84
N GLU A 166 8.94 8.91 -6.68
CA GLU A 166 8.60 8.31 -7.96
C GLU A 166 7.69 7.09 -7.78
N GLU A 167 7.97 6.21 -6.83
CA GLU A 167 7.12 5.04 -6.59
C GLU A 167 5.75 5.42 -6.01
N VAL A 168 5.69 6.34 -5.03
CA VAL A 168 4.40 6.84 -4.50
C VAL A 168 3.57 7.49 -5.61
N ASN A 169 4.19 8.27 -6.49
CA ASN A 169 3.52 8.86 -7.65
C ASN A 169 3.02 7.81 -8.64
N GLN A 170 3.78 6.73 -8.87
CA GLN A 170 3.30 5.62 -9.70
C GLN A 170 2.04 4.99 -9.11
N TRP A 171 2.01 4.77 -7.78
CA TRP A 171 0.84 4.22 -7.10
C TRP A 171 -0.36 5.16 -7.12
N LEU A 172 -0.17 6.46 -6.87
CA LEU A 172 -1.21 7.48 -6.98
C LEU A 172 -1.80 7.57 -8.40
N ASN A 173 -1.00 7.25 -9.42
CA ASN A 173 -1.41 7.24 -10.83
C ASN A 173 -1.99 5.89 -11.31
N LYS A 174 -1.94 4.82 -10.50
CA LYS A 174 -2.66 3.58 -10.83
C LYS A 174 -4.15 3.85 -10.89
N ARG A 175 -4.81 3.15 -11.81
CA ARG A 175 -6.24 3.32 -12.07
C ARG A 175 -7.06 2.28 -11.33
N ALA A 176 -8.21 2.71 -10.83
CA ALA A 176 -9.25 1.84 -10.31
C ALA A 176 -10.61 2.26 -10.90
N GLN A 177 -11.51 1.30 -11.01
CA GLN A 177 -12.87 1.57 -11.45
C GLN A 177 -13.66 2.22 -10.31
N TYR A 178 -14.16 3.42 -10.55
CA TYR A 178 -15.03 4.14 -9.62
C TYR A 178 -16.19 4.77 -10.40
N ARG A 179 -17.43 4.52 -9.96
CA ARG A 179 -18.65 5.02 -10.64
C ARG A 179 -18.67 4.74 -12.15
N ASN A 180 -18.36 3.49 -12.53
CA ASN A 180 -18.32 3.00 -13.92
C ASN A 180 -17.29 3.70 -14.82
N LYS A 181 -16.30 4.38 -14.25
CA LYS A 181 -15.22 5.04 -14.98
C LYS A 181 -13.86 4.68 -14.37
N GLN A 182 -12.82 4.71 -15.20
CA GLN A 182 -11.45 4.51 -14.74
C GLN A 182 -10.87 5.84 -14.25
N HIS A 183 -10.46 5.87 -12.98
CA HIS A 183 -9.86 7.05 -12.35
C HIS A 183 -8.53 6.67 -11.71
N THR A 184 -7.57 7.58 -11.70
CA THR A 184 -6.36 7.41 -10.90
C THR A 184 -6.69 7.51 -9.41
N TRP A 185 -5.89 6.90 -8.53
CA TRP A 185 -6.08 7.03 -7.09
C TRP A 185 -6.02 8.48 -6.60
N SER A 186 -5.14 9.32 -7.17
CA SER A 186 -5.13 10.76 -6.87
C SER A 186 -6.44 11.45 -7.26
N ALA A 187 -7.06 11.06 -8.38
CA ALA A 187 -8.37 11.58 -8.77
C ALA A 187 -9.49 11.04 -7.86
N ILE A 188 -9.43 9.77 -7.45
CA ILE A 188 -10.39 9.18 -6.51
C ILE A 188 -10.33 9.90 -5.16
N LEU A 189 -9.13 10.19 -4.65
CA LEU A 189 -8.94 10.96 -3.43
C LEU A 189 -9.69 12.29 -3.51
N LEU A 190 -9.48 13.08 -4.57
CA LEU A 190 -10.22 14.34 -4.77
C LEU A 190 -11.74 14.13 -4.86
N LEU A 191 -12.20 13.10 -5.56
CA LEU A 191 -13.63 12.78 -5.66
C LEU A 191 -14.23 12.45 -4.30
N LYS A 192 -13.53 11.69 -3.46
CA LYS A 192 -13.96 11.36 -2.10
C LYS A 192 -13.98 12.57 -1.18
N THR A 193 -12.98 13.45 -1.28
CA THR A 193 -13.01 14.72 -0.53
C THR A 193 -14.18 15.60 -0.97
N ARG A 194 -14.51 15.62 -2.26
CA ARG A 194 -15.70 16.33 -2.77
C ARG A 194 -17.01 15.74 -2.26
N GLU A 195 -17.12 14.42 -2.19
CA GLU A 195 -18.29 13.74 -1.63
C GLU A 195 -18.49 14.10 -0.16
N LEU A 196 -17.40 14.16 0.62
CA LEU A 196 -17.43 14.65 2.00
C LEU A 196 -17.93 16.11 2.06
N ALA A 197 -17.37 17.00 1.26
CA ALA A 197 -17.81 18.40 1.23
C ALA A 197 -19.31 18.53 0.86
N GLN A 198 -19.78 17.75 -0.12
CA GLN A 198 -21.19 17.71 -0.52
C GLN A 198 -22.09 17.16 0.59
N HIS A 199 -21.63 16.18 1.35
CA HIS A 199 -22.36 15.66 2.49
C HIS A 199 -22.52 16.69 3.61
N LEU A 200 -21.46 17.42 3.94
CA LEU A 200 -21.49 18.46 4.98
C LEU A 200 -22.48 19.60 4.67
N VAL A 201 -22.70 19.91 3.39
CA VAL A 201 -23.70 20.90 2.96
C VAL A 201 -25.09 20.29 2.65
N GLY A 202 -25.31 19.02 2.99
CA GLY A 202 -26.59 18.34 2.82
C GLY A 202 -26.96 17.94 1.39
N LYS A 203 -26.04 18.05 0.42
CA LYS A 203 -26.25 17.64 -0.98
C LYS A 203 -26.15 16.12 -1.19
N CYS A 204 -25.43 15.43 -0.31
CA CYS A 204 -25.32 13.96 -0.31
C CYS A 204 -25.71 13.40 1.06
N LYS A 205 -26.51 12.32 1.11
CA LYS A 205 -26.98 11.75 2.39
C LYS A 205 -25.92 10.93 3.12
N THR A 206 -25.02 10.28 2.38
CA THR A 206 -24.00 9.39 2.93
C THR A 206 -22.66 9.64 2.25
N VAL A 207 -21.57 9.36 2.97
CA VAL A 207 -20.22 9.31 2.43
C VAL A 207 -19.71 7.89 2.59
N ASP A 208 -19.11 7.36 1.53
CA ASP A 208 -18.46 6.05 1.55
C ASP A 208 -16.99 6.25 1.20
N PHE A 209 -16.08 5.85 2.08
CA PHE A 209 -14.63 5.85 1.81
C PHE A 209 -14.10 4.44 1.51
N MET A 210 -14.94 3.39 1.59
CA MET A 210 -14.53 2.01 1.34
C MET A 210 -14.42 1.70 -0.16
N SER A 211 -15.31 2.25 -0.97
CA SER A 211 -15.28 2.04 -2.43
C SER A 211 -14.42 3.11 -3.13
N PRO A 212 -13.63 2.79 -4.16
CA PRO A 212 -13.39 1.45 -4.66
C PRO A 212 -12.40 0.71 -3.75
N VAL A 213 -12.61 -0.59 -3.60
CA VAL A 213 -11.66 -1.46 -2.91
C VAL A 213 -10.46 -1.64 -3.82
N TYR A 214 -9.24 -1.54 -3.26
CA TYR A 214 -8.05 -1.90 -4.01
C TYR A 214 -7.99 -3.42 -4.20
N GLU A 215 -8.18 -3.87 -5.43
CA GLU A 215 -8.04 -5.28 -5.80
C GLU A 215 -6.61 -5.57 -6.25
N ILE A 216 -5.97 -6.53 -5.58
CA ILE A 216 -4.63 -6.98 -5.96
C ILE A 216 -4.78 -7.99 -7.12
N GLU A 217 -4.40 -7.58 -8.33
CA GLU A 217 -4.12 -8.49 -9.43
C GLU A 217 -2.74 -9.15 -9.23
N ILE A 218 -2.71 -10.37 -8.70
CA ILE A 218 -1.47 -11.12 -8.54
C ILE A 218 -1.09 -11.72 -9.90
N GLN A 219 0.05 -11.29 -10.44
CA GLN A 219 0.56 -11.80 -11.73
C GLN A 219 1.54 -12.96 -11.56
N ASP A 220 2.08 -13.14 -10.35
CA ASP A 220 3.08 -14.15 -10.03
C ASP A 220 2.65 -14.90 -8.77
N ASN A 221 1.99 -16.04 -8.99
CA ASN A 221 1.58 -16.98 -7.95
C ASN A 221 2.24 -18.35 -8.22
N MET A 222 2.25 -19.24 -7.22
CA MET A 222 2.90 -20.55 -7.37
C MET A 222 2.30 -21.40 -8.49
N GLU A 223 0.99 -21.28 -8.74
CA GLU A 223 0.34 -21.99 -9.85
C GLU A 223 0.93 -21.56 -11.19
N ILE A 224 1.04 -20.25 -11.45
CA ILE A 224 1.62 -19.71 -12.69
C ILE A 224 3.12 -20.00 -12.79
N ARG A 225 3.86 -19.98 -11.66
CA ARG A 225 5.26 -20.40 -11.64
C ARG A 225 5.39 -21.86 -12.08
N GLN A 226 4.60 -22.75 -11.47
CA GLN A 226 4.63 -24.16 -11.78
C GLN A 226 4.20 -24.41 -13.23
N LEU A 227 3.16 -23.74 -13.70
CA LEU A 227 2.70 -23.72 -15.08
C LEU A 227 3.83 -23.37 -16.07
N ILE A 228 4.58 -22.31 -15.79
CA ILE A 228 5.74 -21.87 -16.59
C ILE A 228 6.89 -22.87 -16.52
N LEU A 229 7.10 -23.53 -15.39
CA LEU A 229 8.16 -24.53 -15.24
C LEU A 229 7.82 -25.82 -16.01
N ASP A 230 6.56 -26.22 -16.01
CA ASP A 230 6.09 -27.47 -16.60
C ASP A 230 5.81 -27.37 -18.10
N ILE A 231 5.36 -26.21 -18.60
CA ILE A 231 5.02 -26.04 -20.01
C ILE A 231 6.19 -26.40 -20.94
N SER A 232 5.90 -27.22 -21.95
CA SER A 232 6.90 -27.60 -22.95
C SER A 232 7.16 -26.47 -23.94
N TYR A 233 8.32 -26.52 -24.62
CA TYR A 233 8.59 -25.54 -25.68
C TYR A 233 7.58 -25.63 -26.84
N VAL A 234 7.06 -26.82 -27.12
CA VAL A 234 6.09 -27.02 -28.20
C VAL A 234 4.78 -26.31 -27.88
N GLU A 235 4.27 -26.46 -26.66
CA GLU A 235 3.05 -25.79 -26.18
C GLU A 235 3.26 -24.28 -26.09
N TRP A 236 4.39 -23.84 -25.56
CA TRP A 236 4.73 -22.42 -25.50
C TRP A 236 4.79 -21.76 -26.88
N LYS A 237 5.30 -22.49 -27.89
CA LYS A 237 5.32 -22.02 -29.28
C LYS A 237 3.91 -21.95 -29.88
N LYS A 238 2.99 -22.86 -29.51
CA LYS A 238 1.56 -22.78 -29.91
C LYS A 238 0.89 -21.52 -29.36
N LEU A 239 1.29 -21.07 -28.17
CA LEU A 239 0.88 -19.77 -27.62
C LEU A 239 1.51 -18.57 -28.36
N GLY A 240 2.32 -18.79 -29.40
CA GLY A 240 2.88 -17.73 -30.26
C GLY A 240 4.11 -17.02 -29.68
N PHE A 241 4.79 -17.61 -28.70
CA PHE A 241 5.95 -17.01 -28.05
C PHE A 241 7.27 -17.72 -28.42
N SER A 242 8.38 -16.98 -28.33
CA SER A 242 9.71 -17.48 -28.70
C SER A 242 10.31 -18.41 -27.64
N LYS A 243 11.29 -19.25 -28.05
CA LYS A 243 12.08 -20.09 -27.13
C LYS A 243 12.84 -19.27 -26.09
N GLY A 244 13.35 -18.10 -26.49
CA GLY A 244 14.08 -17.19 -25.61
C GLY A 244 13.19 -16.64 -24.51
N THR A 245 11.94 -16.29 -24.84
CA THR A 245 10.93 -15.83 -23.87
C THR A 245 10.63 -16.92 -22.84
N LEU A 246 10.45 -18.18 -23.27
CA LEU A 246 10.25 -19.30 -22.33
C LEU A 246 11.46 -19.50 -21.41
N HIS A 247 12.67 -19.46 -21.96
CA HIS A 247 13.89 -19.62 -21.17
C HIS A 247 13.99 -18.56 -20.07
N TYR A 248 13.75 -17.29 -20.43
CA TYR A 248 13.73 -16.17 -19.49
C TYR A 248 12.63 -16.33 -18.43
N MET A 249 11.41 -16.71 -18.84
CA MET A 249 10.31 -16.96 -17.89
C MET A 249 10.61 -18.12 -16.94
N LYS A 250 11.20 -19.23 -17.42
CA LYS A 250 11.62 -20.34 -16.56
C LYS A 250 12.73 -19.94 -15.58
N GLN A 251 13.67 -19.08 -15.99
CA GLN A 251 14.67 -18.55 -15.07
C GLN A 251 14.02 -17.70 -13.95
N ASN A 252 13.09 -16.83 -14.30
CA ASN A 252 12.36 -16.01 -13.33
C ASN A 252 11.48 -16.86 -12.41
N ALA A 253 10.76 -17.86 -12.94
CA ALA A 253 9.91 -18.76 -12.14
C ALA A 253 10.72 -19.62 -11.16
N LYS A 254 11.96 -19.99 -11.51
CA LYS A 254 12.91 -20.68 -10.61
C LYS A 254 13.49 -19.77 -9.53
N SER A 255 13.53 -18.46 -9.76
CA SER A 255 14.02 -17.49 -8.78
C SER A 255 13.00 -17.31 -7.67
N GLU A 256 13.43 -17.16 -6.41
CA GLU A 256 12.52 -16.74 -5.33
C GLU A 256 12.05 -15.29 -5.48
N LYS A 257 12.63 -14.53 -6.42
CA LYS A 257 12.24 -13.15 -6.68
C LYS A 257 10.93 -13.08 -7.45
N PRO A 258 10.05 -12.14 -7.12
CA PRO A 258 8.85 -11.86 -7.90
C PRO A 258 9.18 -11.38 -9.31
N PHE A 259 8.35 -11.75 -10.27
CA PHE A 259 8.43 -11.25 -11.63
C PHE A 259 7.06 -10.82 -12.15
N THR A 260 7.04 -9.98 -13.18
CA THR A 260 5.79 -9.59 -13.85
C THR A 260 5.66 -10.35 -15.15
N LEU A 261 4.42 -10.68 -15.50
CA LEU A 261 4.10 -11.24 -16.80
C LEU A 261 3.70 -10.10 -17.73
N ASN A 262 4.23 -10.14 -18.94
CA ASN A 262 3.70 -9.29 -20.00
C ASN A 262 2.19 -9.59 -20.15
N ALA A 263 1.37 -8.54 -20.32
CA ALA A 263 -0.09 -8.67 -20.41
C ALA A 263 -0.52 -9.71 -21.47
N HIS A 264 0.15 -9.75 -22.62
CA HIS A 264 -0.13 -10.74 -23.67
C HIS A 264 0.22 -12.17 -23.26
N VAL A 265 1.34 -12.36 -22.54
CA VAL A 265 1.75 -13.68 -22.03
C VAL A 265 0.76 -14.16 -20.98
N ARG A 266 0.35 -13.27 -20.08
CA ARG A 266 -0.65 -13.56 -19.04
C ARG A 266 -2.00 -13.96 -19.64
N GLU A 267 -2.49 -13.20 -20.61
CA GLU A 267 -3.79 -13.47 -21.22
C GLU A 267 -3.84 -14.83 -21.91
N ARG A 268 -2.77 -15.19 -22.64
CA ARG A 268 -2.67 -16.50 -23.32
C ARG A 268 -2.43 -17.66 -22.35
N LEU A 269 -1.73 -17.43 -21.23
CA LEU A 269 -1.57 -18.44 -20.18
C LEU A 269 -2.86 -18.65 -19.37
N ASN A 270 -3.66 -17.61 -19.15
CA ASN A 270 -4.94 -17.74 -18.45
C ASN A 270 -6.03 -18.41 -19.31
N GLN A 271 -5.84 -18.45 -20.63
CA GLN A 271 -6.69 -19.19 -21.58
C GLN A 271 -6.21 -20.64 -21.76
N TRP A 272 -5.13 -21.03 -21.07
CA TRP A 272 -4.56 -22.36 -21.14
C TRP A 272 -5.16 -23.22 -20.02
N ASP A 273 -6.19 -23.98 -20.37
CA ASP A 273 -6.72 -25.14 -19.62
C ASP A 273 -6.11 -26.45 -20.17
#